data_AF-A0A1F2U1G9-F1
#
_entry.id   AF-A0A1F2U1G9-F1
#
_cell.length_a   1.000
_cell.length_b   1.000
_cell.length_c   1.000
_cell.angle_alpha   90.00
_cell.angle_beta   90.00
_cell.angle_gamma   90.00
#
_symmetry.space_group_name_H-M   'P 1'
#
loop_
_entity.id
_entity.type
_entity.pdbx_description
1 polymer ?
#
loop_
_entity_poly.entity_id
_entity_poly.type
_entity_poly.pdbx_seq_one_letter_code
_entity_poly.pdbx_strand_id
1 'polypeptide(L)'
;MQRFQPFINVGLTVSLVAMATAVIDSQERLSRGEWRYFGGDKAFTRYSSLDQINRDNVRNLRIVWRRPAVNDLLTKAFPNLRPNAYLRATPIMVDGVLYTQDAHGLVTAIEGETGRTVWAEDPSFATVDEANAGRPTRGVDYWRGGARNVDKRIFASSCGRSTSCRALGNSATTPGATSLGKSRAISARGIR
;
A
#
# COMPACT_ATOMS: atom_id res chain seq x y z
N MET A 1 63.69 2.71 12.54
CA MET A 1 62.50 1.98 13.03
C MET A 1 61.43 2.99 13.48
N GLN A 2 60.45 3.35 12.64
CA GLN A 2 59.20 3.96 13.10
C GLN A 2 58.06 3.53 12.17
N ARG A 3 57.12 2.74 12.69
CA ARG A 3 55.93 2.25 11.99
C ARG A 3 54.83 3.32 12.09
N PHE A 4 54.47 3.91 10.95
CA PHE A 4 53.27 4.77 10.78
C PHE A 4 52.13 3.92 10.22
N GLN A 5 51.11 3.56 11.00
CA GLN A 5 49.72 3.27 10.54
C GLN A 5 48.80 2.94 11.75
N PRO A 6 47.96 3.88 12.25
CA PRO A 6 46.77 3.51 13.03
C PRO A 6 45.44 3.96 12.40
N PHE A 7 45.44 4.79 11.34
CA PHE A 7 44.21 5.43 10.85
C PHE A 7 43.33 4.55 9.96
N ILE A 8 43.86 3.49 9.35
CA ILE A 8 43.09 2.64 8.43
C ILE A 8 42.03 1.78 9.16
N ASN A 9 42.29 1.37 10.41
CA ASN A 9 41.41 0.47 11.15
C ASN A 9 40.16 1.14 11.73
N VAL A 10 40.18 2.46 11.97
CA VAL A 10 39.04 3.20 12.53
C VAL A 10 37.98 3.49 11.45
N GLY A 11 38.39 3.74 10.20
CA GLY A 11 37.43 3.97 9.10
C GLY A 11 36.60 2.73 8.72
N LEU A 12 37.20 1.53 8.87
CA LEU A 12 36.53 0.26 8.57
C LEU A 12 35.46 -0.08 9.62
N THR A 13 35.72 0.17 10.90
CA THR A 13 34.77 -0.11 11.99
C THR A 13 33.60 0.86 11.99
N VAL A 14 33.83 2.15 11.71
CA VAL A 14 32.75 3.16 11.56
C VAL A 14 31.81 2.79 10.42
N SER A 15 32.34 2.31 9.30
CA SER A 15 31.54 1.89 8.13
C SER A 15 30.70 0.63 8.42
N LEU A 16 31.24 -0.34 9.15
CA LEU A 16 30.52 -1.55 9.57
C LEU A 16 29.36 -1.25 10.53
N VAL A 17 29.54 -0.31 11.47
CA VAL A 17 28.49 0.10 12.41
C VAL A 17 27.36 0.87 11.69
N ALA A 18 27.68 1.75 10.75
CA ALA A 18 26.68 2.47 9.96
C ALA A 18 25.83 1.56 9.05
N MET A 19 26.41 0.46 8.57
CA MET A 19 25.68 -0.52 7.77
C MET A 19 24.78 -1.41 8.64
N ALA A 20 25.18 -1.71 9.87
CA ALA A 20 24.35 -2.44 10.83
C ALA A 20 23.10 -1.65 11.27
N THR A 21 23.20 -0.33 11.47
CA THR A 21 22.05 0.50 11.88
C THR A 21 21.00 0.65 10.77
N ALA A 22 21.41 0.71 9.51
CA ALA A 22 20.48 0.78 8.37
C ALA A 22 19.67 -0.52 8.18
N VAL A 23 20.23 -1.67 8.53
CA VAL A 23 19.53 -2.97 8.46
C VAL A 23 18.47 -3.09 9.56
N ILE A 24 18.74 -2.54 10.76
CA ILE A 24 17.84 -2.62 11.93
C ILE A 24 16.53 -1.81 11.72
N ASP A 25 16.57 -0.60 11.14
CA ASP A 25 15.36 0.22 10.88
C ASP A 25 14.39 -0.45 9.88
N SER A 26 14.89 -1.34 9.02
CA SER A 26 14.03 -2.10 8.10
C SER A 26 13.28 -3.24 8.78
N GLN A 27 13.86 -3.84 9.84
CA GLN A 27 13.27 -4.97 10.57
C GLN A 27 12.34 -4.51 11.72
N GLU A 28 12.62 -3.36 12.35
CA GLU A 28 11.78 -2.80 13.41
C GLU A 28 10.36 -2.41 12.97
N ARG A 29 10.09 -2.17 11.69
CA ARG A 29 8.74 -1.74 11.26
C ARG A 29 7.78 -2.90 11.07
N LEU A 30 8.28 -4.09 10.74
CA LEU A 30 7.49 -5.33 10.77
C LEU A 30 7.18 -5.75 12.21
N SER A 31 8.05 -5.42 13.18
CA SER A 31 7.81 -5.75 14.60
C SER A 31 6.60 -5.01 15.20
N ARG A 32 6.15 -3.90 14.59
CA ARG A 32 4.90 -3.21 14.92
C ARG A 32 3.65 -3.82 14.29
N GLY A 33 3.77 -4.96 13.61
CA GLY A 33 2.64 -5.65 12.97
C GLY A 33 2.15 -5.02 11.66
N GLU A 34 2.93 -4.12 11.06
CA GLU A 34 2.57 -3.51 9.78
C GLU A 34 2.84 -4.47 8.60
N TRP A 35 2.11 -4.28 7.50
CA TRP A 35 2.22 -5.08 6.28
C TRP A 35 2.40 -4.16 5.06
N ARG A 36 3.59 -3.57 4.91
CA ARG A 36 3.81 -2.44 3.98
C ARG A 36 3.95 -2.85 2.50
N TYR A 37 4.15 -4.14 2.23
CA TYR A 37 4.37 -4.68 0.88
C TYR A 37 3.32 -5.75 0.57
N PHE A 38 2.93 -5.88 -0.69
CA PHE A 38 2.01 -6.96 -1.13
C PHE A 38 2.48 -8.35 -0.67
N GLY A 39 3.80 -8.59 -0.66
CA GLY A 39 4.42 -9.84 -0.19
C GLY A 39 4.82 -9.89 1.29
N GLY A 40 4.35 -8.96 2.12
CA GLY A 40 4.78 -8.81 3.52
C GLY A 40 6.04 -7.95 3.65
N ASP A 41 7.13 -8.38 3.01
CA ASP A 41 8.39 -7.66 2.94
C ASP A 41 8.92 -7.54 1.50
N LYS A 42 10.08 -6.87 1.34
CA LYS A 42 10.74 -6.73 0.03
C LYS A 42 11.24 -8.05 -0.55
N ALA A 43 11.49 -9.05 0.29
CA ALA A 43 11.92 -10.39 -0.11
C ALA A 43 10.73 -11.31 -0.44
N PHE A 44 9.50 -10.79 -0.28
CA PHE A 44 8.27 -11.50 -0.60
C PHE A 44 8.04 -12.76 0.25
N THR A 45 8.50 -12.75 1.50
CA THR A 45 8.44 -13.94 2.38
C THR A 45 7.02 -14.32 2.78
N ARG A 46 6.09 -13.37 2.76
CA ARG A 46 4.72 -13.49 3.30
C ARG A 46 4.69 -13.95 4.76
N TYR A 47 5.72 -13.58 5.53
CA TYR A 47 5.87 -13.93 6.94
C TYR A 47 5.47 -12.78 7.85
N SER A 48 4.79 -13.09 8.96
CA SER A 48 4.55 -12.17 10.07
C SER A 48 5.22 -12.71 11.31
N SER A 49 5.96 -11.86 12.02
CA SER A 49 6.60 -12.21 13.30
C SER A 49 5.66 -12.12 14.50
N LEU A 50 4.40 -11.74 14.31
CA LEU A 50 3.41 -11.66 15.39
C LEU A 50 3.03 -13.06 15.87
N ASP A 51 3.02 -13.26 17.19
CA ASP A 51 2.77 -14.55 17.85
C ASP A 51 1.55 -14.53 18.78
N GLN A 52 0.87 -13.38 18.90
CA GLN A 52 -0.34 -13.22 19.71
C GLN A 52 -1.42 -14.24 19.32
N ILE A 53 -1.53 -14.57 18.03
CA ILE A 53 -2.39 -15.64 17.53
C ILE A 53 -1.53 -16.86 17.26
N ASN A 54 -1.84 -17.98 17.90
CA ASN A 54 -1.07 -19.20 17.82
C ASN A 54 -1.98 -20.45 17.89
N ARG A 55 -1.37 -21.64 17.88
CA ARG A 55 -2.09 -22.93 17.84
C ARG A 55 -3.04 -23.13 19.01
N ASP A 56 -2.76 -22.52 20.15
CA ASP A 56 -3.54 -22.72 21.36
C ASP A 56 -4.78 -21.83 21.42
N ASN A 57 -4.77 -20.68 20.74
CA ASN A 57 -5.84 -19.68 20.81
C ASN A 57 -6.56 -19.37 19.49
N VAL A 58 -6.09 -19.87 18.34
CA VAL A 58 -6.70 -19.62 17.02
C VAL A 58 -8.20 -19.98 16.95
N ARG A 59 -8.62 -20.98 17.73
CA ARG A 59 -10.03 -21.39 17.85
C ARG A 59 -10.94 -20.32 18.45
N ASN A 60 -10.39 -19.31 19.11
CA ASN A 60 -11.14 -18.25 19.79
C ASN A 60 -11.33 -17.01 18.90
N LEU A 61 -10.86 -17.02 17.65
CA LEU A 61 -10.98 -15.88 16.75
C LEU A 61 -12.45 -15.57 16.44
N ARG A 62 -12.75 -14.27 16.43
CA ARG A 62 -14.07 -13.73 16.10
C ARG A 62 -13.91 -12.66 15.05
N ILE A 63 -14.95 -12.48 14.25
CA ILE A 63 -14.97 -11.43 13.24
C ILE A 63 -15.21 -10.10 13.95
N VAL A 64 -14.22 -9.21 13.87
CA VAL A 64 -14.28 -7.87 14.48
C VAL A 64 -15.04 -6.88 13.61
N TRP A 65 -14.95 -7.00 12.28
CA TRP A 65 -15.72 -6.22 11.33
C TRP A 65 -15.83 -6.93 9.97
N ARG A 66 -16.80 -6.50 9.16
CA ARG A 66 -16.95 -6.89 7.75
C ARG A 66 -17.26 -5.66 6.91
N ARG A 67 -16.92 -5.71 5.63
CA ARG A 67 -17.21 -4.63 4.67
C ARG A 67 -17.71 -5.18 3.35
N PRO A 68 -18.53 -4.43 2.61
CA PRO A 68 -18.85 -4.74 1.22
C PRO A 68 -17.58 -4.79 0.36
N ALA A 69 -17.58 -5.68 -0.63
CA ALA A 69 -16.48 -5.83 -1.59
C ALA A 69 -16.45 -4.72 -2.65
N VAL A 70 -17.52 -3.92 -2.75
CA VAL A 70 -17.65 -2.81 -3.70
C VAL A 70 -17.81 -1.52 -2.92
N ASN A 71 -17.15 -0.45 -3.36
CA ASN A 71 -17.30 0.87 -2.77
C ASN A 71 -18.77 1.35 -2.87
N ASP A 72 -19.29 1.92 -1.78
CA ASP A 72 -20.63 2.52 -1.72
C ASP A 72 -20.82 3.63 -2.77
N LEU A 73 -19.78 4.41 -3.06
CA LEU A 73 -19.84 5.45 -4.10
C LEU A 73 -20.12 4.85 -5.48
N LEU A 74 -19.48 3.71 -5.79
CA LEU A 74 -19.65 3.04 -7.07
C LEU A 74 -21.03 2.39 -7.16
N THR A 75 -21.50 1.77 -6.08
CA THR A 75 -22.85 1.18 -6.00
C THR A 75 -23.94 2.24 -6.16
N LYS A 76 -23.75 3.43 -5.58
CA LYS A 76 -24.69 4.56 -5.72
C LYS A 76 -24.68 5.14 -7.13
N ALA A 77 -23.51 5.29 -7.74
CA ALA A 77 -23.37 5.81 -9.10
C ALA A 77 -23.92 4.82 -10.15
N PHE A 78 -23.76 3.52 -9.92
CA PHE A 78 -24.13 2.45 -10.85
C PHE A 78 -24.92 1.34 -10.13
N PRO A 79 -26.23 1.53 -9.88
CA PRO A 79 -27.02 0.60 -9.05
C PRO A 79 -27.17 -0.81 -9.67
N ASN A 80 -27.03 -0.93 -10.99
CA ASN A 80 -27.11 -2.20 -11.71
C ASN A 80 -25.74 -2.87 -11.91
N LEU A 81 -24.68 -2.31 -11.33
CA LEU A 81 -23.34 -2.86 -11.43
C LEU A 81 -23.26 -4.21 -10.71
N ARG A 82 -22.76 -5.22 -11.40
CA ARG A 82 -22.54 -6.54 -10.81
C ARG A 82 -21.12 -6.62 -10.26
N PRO A 83 -20.93 -6.93 -8.97
CA PRO A 83 -19.61 -7.13 -8.39
C PRO A 83 -18.80 -8.13 -9.20
N ASN A 84 -17.55 -7.77 -9.52
CA ASN A 84 -16.63 -8.73 -10.14
C ASN A 84 -16.29 -9.82 -9.11
N ALA A 85 -16.51 -11.09 -9.45
CA ALA A 85 -16.17 -12.20 -8.57
C ALA A 85 -14.65 -12.40 -8.39
N TYR A 86 -13.82 -11.68 -9.15
CA TYR A 86 -12.37 -11.83 -9.18
C TYR A 86 -11.62 -10.90 -8.23
N LEU A 87 -12.09 -10.75 -6.98
CA LEU A 87 -11.39 -9.96 -5.97
C LEU A 87 -10.19 -10.75 -5.42
N ARG A 88 -8.98 -10.28 -5.74
CA ARG A 88 -7.71 -10.90 -5.32
C ARG A 88 -6.70 -9.91 -4.77
N ALA A 89 -7.18 -8.73 -4.40
CA ALA A 89 -6.36 -7.71 -3.80
C ALA A 89 -5.96 -8.14 -2.38
N THR A 90 -4.66 -8.18 -2.10
CA THR A 90 -4.16 -8.30 -0.72
C THR A 90 -3.95 -6.89 -0.17
N PRO A 91 -4.61 -6.51 0.93
CA PRO A 91 -4.40 -5.21 1.56
C PRO A 91 -2.96 -5.04 2.04
N ILE A 92 -2.43 -3.81 1.97
CA ILE A 92 -1.24 -3.40 2.71
C ILE A 92 -1.66 -2.56 3.91
N MET A 93 -0.91 -2.63 5.02
CA MET A 93 -1.11 -1.82 6.21
C MET A 93 0.05 -0.85 6.42
N VAL A 94 -0.27 0.43 6.56
CA VAL A 94 0.69 1.50 6.87
C VAL A 94 0.09 2.42 7.91
N ASP A 95 0.78 2.60 9.05
CA ASP A 95 0.38 3.48 10.14
C ASP A 95 -1.07 3.21 10.62
N GLY A 96 -1.45 1.93 10.74
CA GLY A 96 -2.79 1.50 11.18
C GLY A 96 -3.91 1.57 10.12
N VAL A 97 -3.59 2.05 8.91
CA VAL A 97 -4.54 2.15 7.79
C VAL A 97 -4.28 1.05 6.77
N LEU A 98 -5.33 0.30 6.43
CA LEU A 98 -5.36 -0.67 5.35
C LEU A 98 -5.64 0.01 4.01
N TYR A 99 -4.85 -0.30 2.99
CA TYR A 99 -5.06 0.14 1.62
C TYR A 99 -5.26 -1.07 0.72
N THR A 100 -6.35 -1.07 -0.05
CA THR A 100 -6.68 -2.16 -0.97
C THR A 100 -7.54 -1.67 -2.13
N GLN A 101 -7.68 -2.49 -3.16
CA GLN A 101 -8.66 -2.28 -4.23
C GLN A 101 -9.97 -2.99 -3.89
N ASP A 102 -11.09 -2.40 -4.31
CA ASP A 102 -12.41 -3.04 -4.29
C ASP A 102 -12.60 -4.00 -5.48
N ALA A 103 -13.74 -4.66 -5.57
CA ALA A 103 -14.04 -5.62 -6.63
C ALA A 103 -14.08 -5.00 -8.05
N HIS A 104 -14.01 -3.68 -8.21
CA HIS A 104 -13.91 -3.02 -9.52
C HIS A 104 -12.56 -2.33 -9.74
N GLY A 105 -11.63 -2.46 -8.80
CA GLY A 105 -10.27 -1.93 -8.91
C GLY A 105 -10.09 -0.51 -8.36
N LEU A 106 -11.10 0.05 -7.70
CA LEU A 106 -11.00 1.36 -7.05
C LEU A 106 -10.25 1.25 -5.73
N VAL A 107 -9.34 2.19 -5.47
CA VAL A 107 -8.55 2.18 -4.23
C VAL A 107 -9.37 2.70 -3.05
N THR A 108 -9.30 2.00 -1.93
CA THR A 108 -9.94 2.40 -0.67
C THR A 108 -8.93 2.34 0.48
N ALA A 109 -8.98 3.34 1.35
CA ALA A 109 -8.28 3.37 2.63
C ALA A 109 -9.26 3.11 3.78
N ILE A 110 -8.86 2.20 4.68
CA ILE A 110 -9.72 1.64 5.73
C ILE A 110 -8.94 1.68 7.06
N GLU A 111 -9.57 2.18 8.10
CA GLU A 111 -9.03 2.12 9.47
C GLU A 111 -8.99 0.65 9.93
N GLY A 112 -7.81 0.12 10.26
CA GLY A 112 -7.62 -1.32 10.50
C GLY A 112 -8.39 -1.85 11.70
N GLU A 113 -8.53 -1.04 12.75
CA GLU A 113 -9.19 -1.41 14.00
C GLU A 113 -10.72 -1.43 13.86
N THR A 114 -11.30 -0.37 13.30
CA THR A 114 -12.74 -0.17 13.25
C THR A 114 -13.39 -0.66 11.96
N GLY A 115 -12.60 -0.82 10.89
CA GLY A 115 -13.11 -1.08 9.55
C GLY A 115 -13.80 0.15 8.92
N ARG A 116 -13.62 1.37 9.44
CA ARG A 116 -14.20 2.60 8.87
C ARG A 116 -13.45 3.07 7.62
N THR A 117 -14.18 3.59 6.63
CA THR A 117 -13.55 4.19 5.44
C THR A 117 -12.87 5.50 5.81
N VAL A 118 -11.57 5.63 5.56
CA VAL A 118 -10.84 6.90 5.69
C VAL A 118 -11.07 7.75 4.44
N TRP A 119 -10.87 7.15 3.27
CA TRP A 119 -11.22 7.70 1.97
C TRP A 119 -11.40 6.57 0.97
N ALA A 120 -12.12 6.84 -0.11
CA ALA A 120 -12.23 5.93 -1.23
C ALA A 120 -12.10 6.73 -2.52
N GLU A 121 -11.54 6.09 -3.55
CA GLU A 121 -11.45 6.69 -4.87
C GLU A 121 -12.84 7.01 -5.42
N ASP A 122 -12.97 8.21 -5.97
CA ASP A 122 -14.22 8.70 -6.57
C ASP A 122 -14.44 8.06 -7.95
N PRO A 123 -15.53 7.30 -8.17
CA PRO A 123 -15.82 6.68 -9.46
C PRO A 123 -16.37 7.65 -10.52
N SER A 124 -16.47 8.95 -10.24
CA SER A 124 -17.04 9.95 -11.16
C SER A 124 -16.35 10.04 -12.53
N PHE A 125 -15.13 9.51 -12.65
CA PHE A 125 -14.42 9.41 -13.93
C PHE A 125 -14.93 8.26 -14.82
N ALA A 126 -15.65 7.30 -14.27
CA ALA A 126 -16.03 6.08 -14.98
C ALA A 126 -17.37 6.25 -15.70
N THR A 127 -17.44 5.77 -16.93
CA THR A 127 -18.70 5.42 -17.61
C THR A 127 -19.24 4.09 -17.08
N VAL A 128 -20.51 3.77 -17.37
CA VAL A 128 -21.12 2.47 -17.04
C VAL A 128 -20.29 1.31 -17.60
N ASP A 129 -19.78 1.45 -18.82
CA ASP A 129 -18.96 0.43 -19.48
C ASP A 129 -17.59 0.24 -18.80
N GLU A 130 -16.99 1.33 -18.34
CA GLU A 130 -15.72 1.31 -17.60
C GLU A 130 -15.90 0.72 -16.20
N ALA A 131 -16.97 1.09 -15.49
CA ALA A 131 -17.32 0.52 -14.21
C ALA A 131 -17.53 -1.00 -14.31
N ASN A 132 -18.28 -1.46 -15.33
CA ASN A 132 -18.48 -2.89 -15.60
C ASN A 132 -17.19 -3.62 -16.01
N ALA A 133 -16.28 -2.93 -16.71
CA ALA A 133 -15.00 -3.49 -17.13
C ALA A 133 -13.95 -3.50 -16.01
N GLY A 134 -14.19 -2.76 -14.91
CA GLY A 134 -13.28 -2.64 -13.78
C GLY A 134 -12.86 -3.99 -13.22
N ARG A 135 -11.55 -4.14 -13.01
CA ARG A 135 -10.97 -5.34 -12.39
C ARG A 135 -9.94 -4.94 -11.35
N PRO A 136 -9.99 -5.53 -10.14
CA PRO A 136 -8.92 -5.38 -9.19
C PRO A 136 -7.66 -6.06 -9.70
N THR A 137 -6.53 -5.48 -9.36
CA THR A 137 -5.25 -6.16 -9.47
C THR A 137 -4.97 -6.93 -8.19
N ARG A 138 -3.71 -7.31 -7.98
CA ARG A 138 -3.31 -8.07 -6.78
C ARG A 138 -3.16 -7.17 -5.54
N GLY A 139 -3.19 -5.86 -5.69
CA GLY A 139 -3.14 -4.95 -4.54
C GLY A 139 -2.66 -3.57 -4.94
N VAL A 140 -2.07 -2.90 -3.96
CA VAL A 140 -1.48 -1.56 -4.11
C VAL A 140 -0.05 -1.56 -3.58
N ASP A 141 0.73 -0.58 -4.02
CA ASP A 141 2.08 -0.32 -3.52
C ASP A 141 2.13 1.02 -2.77
N TYR A 142 2.99 1.09 -1.76
CA TYR A 142 3.22 2.28 -0.97
C TYR A 142 4.61 2.85 -1.21
N TRP A 143 4.67 4.17 -1.38
CA TRP A 143 5.91 4.91 -1.45
C TRP A 143 5.93 6.04 -0.43
N ARG A 144 7.12 6.26 0.15
CA ARG A 144 7.41 7.40 1.02
C ARG A 144 8.69 8.07 0.56
N GLY A 145 8.69 9.39 0.48
CA GLY A 145 9.87 10.16 0.08
C GLY A 145 9.65 11.66 0.15
N GLY A 146 10.36 12.41 -0.68
CA GLY A 146 10.38 13.87 -0.64
C GLY A 146 11.28 14.42 0.48
N ALA A 147 11.39 15.75 0.57
CA ALA A 147 12.20 16.41 1.59
C ALA A 147 11.72 15.97 2.99
N ARG A 148 12.61 15.38 3.80
CA ARG A 148 12.30 14.84 5.14
C ARG A 148 11.29 13.68 5.18
N ASN A 149 11.08 12.94 4.08
CA ASN A 149 10.17 11.79 4.02
C ASN A 149 8.71 12.12 4.42
N VAL A 150 8.23 13.31 4.03
CA VAL A 150 6.87 13.77 4.33
C VAL A 150 5.84 13.30 3.31
N ASP A 151 6.26 13.04 2.07
CA ASP A 151 5.36 12.60 1.01
C ASP A 151 5.06 11.12 1.16
N LYS A 152 3.76 10.78 1.12
CA LYS A 152 3.25 9.41 1.15
C LYS A 152 2.33 9.21 -0.04
N ARG A 153 2.54 8.15 -0.82
CA ARG A 153 1.74 7.84 -2.02
C ARG A 153 1.33 6.39 -2.03
N ILE A 154 0.09 6.15 -2.44
CA ILE A 154 -0.42 4.82 -2.78
C ILE A 154 -0.48 4.74 -4.29
N PHE A 155 0.02 3.64 -4.85
CA PHE A 155 -0.04 3.31 -6.26
C PHE A 155 -0.89 2.08 -6.46
N ALA A 156 -1.81 2.13 -7.40
CA ALA A 156 -2.57 0.99 -7.86
C ALA A 156 -2.56 0.97 -9.38
N SER A 157 -2.62 -0.22 -9.97
CA SER A 157 -2.98 -0.32 -11.38
C SER A 157 -4.49 -0.51 -11.47
N SER A 158 -5.20 0.40 -12.13
CA SER A 158 -6.60 0.19 -12.50
C SER A 158 -6.65 -0.22 -13.97
N CYS A 159 -7.21 -1.38 -14.29
CA CYS A 159 -7.33 -1.85 -15.67
C CYS A 159 -8.77 -1.62 -16.17
N GLY A 160 -8.96 -0.64 -17.05
CA GLY A 160 -10.20 -0.41 -17.79
C GLY A 160 -10.13 -1.00 -19.21
N ARG A 161 -11.24 -0.96 -19.96
CA ARG A 161 -11.34 -1.50 -21.34
C ARG A 161 -10.38 -0.80 -22.34
N SER A 162 -9.85 0.36 -21.97
CA SER A 162 -8.73 1.01 -22.65
C SER A 162 -7.42 0.59 -21.97
N THR A 163 -6.48 0.11 -22.77
CA THR A 163 -5.21 -0.57 -22.45
C THR A 163 -4.20 0.19 -21.55
N SER A 164 -4.63 1.19 -20.78
CA SER A 164 -3.80 1.91 -19.83
C SER A 164 -4.13 1.51 -18.38
N CYS A 165 -3.21 0.78 -17.77
CA CYS A 165 -3.11 0.74 -16.31
C CYS A 165 -2.86 2.18 -15.82
N ARG A 166 -3.84 2.81 -15.18
CA ARG A 166 -3.65 4.12 -14.56
C ARG A 166 -2.91 3.91 -13.25
N ALA A 167 -1.71 4.50 -13.12
CA ALA A 167 -1.07 4.70 -11.83
C ALA A 167 -1.75 5.89 -11.14
N LEU A 168 -2.65 5.60 -10.21
CA LEU A 168 -3.21 6.62 -9.34
C LEU A 168 -2.21 6.88 -8.24
N GLY A 169 -1.62 8.07 -8.19
CA GLY A 169 -0.81 8.53 -7.09
C GLY A 169 -1.64 9.47 -6.24
N ASN A 170 -2.38 8.94 -5.27
CA ASN A 170 -2.99 9.81 -4.26
C ASN A 170 -1.93 10.07 -3.19
N SER A 171 -1.43 11.30 -3.14
CA SER A 171 -0.82 11.80 -1.91
C SER A 171 -1.93 11.84 -0.87
N ALA A 172 -1.94 10.87 0.05
CA ALA A 172 -2.77 10.98 1.24
C ALA A 172 -2.15 12.08 2.10
N THR A 173 -2.39 13.34 1.73
CA THR A 173 -2.01 14.47 2.54
C THR A 173 -3.00 14.52 3.70
N THR A 174 -2.47 14.32 4.90
CA THR A 174 -3.10 14.57 6.21
C THR A 174 -4.00 15.82 6.16
N PRO A 175 -5.12 15.89 6.93
CA PRO A 175 -6.02 17.04 6.87
C PRO A 175 -5.25 18.35 7.08
N GLY A 176 -5.25 19.25 6.09
CA GLY A 176 -4.63 20.58 6.18
C GLY A 176 -3.71 21.01 5.04
N ALA A 177 -3.45 20.18 4.03
CA ALA A 177 -2.61 20.57 2.89
C ALA A 177 -3.43 20.75 1.61
N THR A 178 -3.46 21.98 1.12
CA THR A 178 -4.07 22.42 -0.14
C THR A 178 -3.65 21.54 -1.32
N SER A 179 -4.62 21.11 -2.13
CA SER A 179 -4.43 20.24 -3.29
C SER A 179 -3.43 20.83 -4.29
N LEU A 180 -2.22 20.29 -4.35
CA LEU A 180 -1.32 20.54 -5.45
C LEU A 180 -1.69 19.62 -6.62
N GLY A 181 -2.42 20.20 -7.57
CA GLY A 181 -2.36 19.88 -8.99
C GLY A 181 -2.87 18.50 -9.40
N LYS A 182 -3.83 18.49 -10.35
CA LYS A 182 -4.19 17.33 -11.18
C LYS A 182 -2.94 16.55 -11.56
N SER A 183 -2.70 15.41 -10.91
CA SER A 183 -1.66 14.49 -11.33
C SER A 183 -2.08 13.95 -12.69
N ARG A 184 -1.48 14.48 -13.75
CA ARG A 184 -1.58 13.90 -15.09
C ARG A 184 -1.06 12.48 -14.98
N ALA A 185 -1.94 11.51 -15.22
CA ALA A 185 -1.57 10.13 -15.41
C ALA A 185 -0.46 10.07 -16.46
N ILE A 186 0.73 9.62 -16.06
CA ILE A 186 1.79 9.31 -17.02
C ILE A 186 1.32 8.04 -17.75
N SER A 187 0.80 8.23 -18.95
CA SER A 187 0.53 7.13 -19.88
C SER A 187 1.86 6.49 -20.24
N ALA A 188 2.05 5.22 -19.89
CA ALA A 188 3.18 4.42 -20.34
C ALA A 188 3.02 4.02 -21.82
N ARG A 189 2.90 5.02 -22.71
CA ARG A 189 3.16 4.85 -24.14
C ARG A 189 4.61 5.21 -24.39
N GLY A 190 5.46 4.19 -24.55
CA GLY A 190 6.78 4.36 -25.15
C GLY A 190 7.93 3.92 -24.25
N ILE A 191 8.08 2.61 -24.07
CA ILE A 191 9.42 2.01 -24.02
C ILE A 191 9.33 0.79 -24.95
N ARG A 192 9.87 0.95 -26.16
CA ARG A 192 10.34 -0.18 -26.97
C ARG A 192 11.78 -0.44 -26.59
#